data_AF-A0A5J4QXC8-F1
#
_entry.id   AF-A0A5J4QXC8-F1
#
_cell.length_a   1.000
_cell.length_b   1.000
_cell.length_c   1.000
_cell.angle_alpha   90.00
_cell.angle_beta   90.00
_cell.angle_gamma   90.00
#
_symmetry.space_group_name_H-M   'P 1'
#
loop_
_entity.id
_entity.type
_entity.pdbx_description
1 polymer ?
#
loop_
_entity_poly.entity_id
_entity_poly.type
_entity_poly.pdbx_seq_one_letter_code
_entity_poly.pdbx_strand_id
1 'polypeptide(L)' 'ACFKKYMNKEGKSPTRELYLSNMDDKMTNEEFLGDTQQLLDPNEFYNPHIAYEVVKEKLINKI' A
#
# COMPACT_ATOMS: atom_id res chain seq x y z
N ALA A 1 3.49 -8.23 17.63
CA ALA A 1 3.91 -7.96 16.24
C ALA A 1 5.04 -6.92 16.22
N CYS A 2 6.14 -7.19 15.50
CA CYS A 2 7.32 -6.31 15.41
C CYS A 2 6.98 -4.89 14.94
N PHE A 3 6.01 -4.75 14.02
CA PHE A 3 5.52 -3.46 13.54
C PHE A 3 4.95 -2.56 14.65
N LYS A 4 4.09 -3.08 15.52
CA LYS A 4 3.53 -2.31 16.65
C LYS A 4 4.63 -1.82 17.61
N LYS A 5 5.63 -2.67 17.88
CA LYS A 5 6.79 -2.30 18.71
C LYS A 5 7.63 -1.22 18.05
N TYR A 6 7.86 -1.33 16.73
CA TYR A 6 8.57 -0.33 15.94
C TYR A 6 7.83 1.02 15.95
N MET A 7 6.53 1.03 15.65
CA MET A 7 5.73 2.25 15.62
C MET A 7 5.69 2.96 16.98
N ASN A 8 5.55 2.19 18.06
CA ASN A 8 5.65 2.74 19.41
C ASN A 8 7.04 3.36 19.69
N LYS A 9 8.13 2.74 19.23
CA LYS A 9 9.48 3.29 19.35
C LYS A 9 9.64 4.60 18.56
N GLU A 10 9.04 4.68 17.38
CA GLU A 10 9.02 5.88 16.53
C GLU A 10 8.05 6.97 17.03
N GLY A 11 7.31 6.73 18.13
CA GLY A 11 6.30 7.66 18.63
C GLY A 11 5.10 7.83 17.68
N LYS A 12 4.89 6.87 16.77
CA LYS A 12 3.82 6.89 15.78
C LYS A 12 2.71 5.93 16.17
N SER A 13 1.47 6.34 15.95
CA SER A 13 0.29 5.49 16.10
C SER A 13 -0.50 5.47 14.79
N PRO A 14 -0.07 4.67 13.79
CA PRO A 14 -0.76 4.61 12.51
C PRO A 14 -2.21 4.17 12.69
N THR A 15 -3.15 4.90 12.09
CA THR A 15 -4.55 4.52 12.05
C THR A 15 -4.92 3.91 10.70
N ARG A 16 -6.09 3.30 10.64
CA ARG A 16 -6.65 2.76 9.39
C ARG A 16 -6.83 3.86 8.35
N GLU A 17 -7.32 5.02 8.77
CA GLU A 17 -7.54 6.20 7.93
C GLU A 17 -6.22 6.74 7.37
N LEU A 18 -5.18 6.83 8.21
CA LEU A 18 -3.86 7.25 7.75
C LEU A 18 -3.28 6.26 6.73
N TYR A 19 -3.47 4.95 6.95
CA TYR A 19 -3.04 3.93 6.00
C TYR A 19 -3.75 4.09 4.65
N LEU A 20 -5.08 4.27 4.66
CA LEU A 20 -5.86 4.47 3.44
C LEU A 20 -5.43 5.73 2.68
N SER A 21 -5.26 6.86 3.38
CA SER A 21 -4.77 8.11 2.77
C SER A 21 -3.40 7.92 2.10
N ASN A 22 -2.46 7.25 2.79
CA ASN A 22 -1.14 6.98 2.22
C ASN A 22 -1.21 6.07 0.98
N MET A 23 -2.15 5.13 0.95
CA MET A 23 -2.35 4.26 -0.20
C MET A 23 -2.97 5.02 -1.37
N ASP A 24 -3.94 5.88 -1.12
CA ASP A 24 -4.55 6.74 -2.14
C ASP A 24 -3.49 7.67 -2.75
N ASP A 25 -2.63 8.29 -1.93
CA ASP A 25 -1.49 9.09 -2.40
C ASP A 25 -0.55 8.26 -3.30
N LYS A 26 -0.24 7.02 -2.90
CA LYS A 26 0.62 6.11 -3.67
C LYS A 26 0.01 5.69 -5.00
N MET A 27 -1.29 5.49 -5.08
CA MET A 27 -1.97 5.13 -6.32
C MET A 27 -1.99 6.29 -7.33
N THR A 28 -1.80 7.53 -6.88
CA THR A 28 -1.68 8.71 -7.77
C THR A 28 -0.23 9.11 -8.07
N ASN A 29 0.76 8.47 -7.43
CA ASN A 29 2.16 8.85 -7.55
C ASN A 29 2.85 8.07 -8.67
N GLU A 30 3.16 8.75 -9.78
CA GLU A 30 3.78 8.13 -10.96
C GLU A 30 5.16 7.51 -10.69
N GLU A 31 5.99 8.13 -9.84
CA GLU A 31 7.31 7.60 -9.45
C GLU A 31 7.13 6.27 -8.71
N PHE A 32 6.25 6.23 -7.71
CA PHE A 32 5.96 5.00 -6.96
C PHE A 32 5.42 3.88 -7.85
N LEU A 33 4.48 4.20 -8.76
CA LEU A 33 3.94 3.21 -9.70
C LEU A 33 5.00 2.73 -10.68
N GLY A 34 5.83 3.62 -11.21
CA GLY A 34 6.93 3.29 -12.11
C GLY A 34 7.98 2.42 -11.45
N ASP A 35 8.45 2.81 -10.26
CA ASP A 35 9.46 2.07 -9.49
C ASP A 35 8.97 0.67 -9.14
N THR A 36 7.71 0.53 -8.73
CA THR A 36 7.14 -0.77 -8.38
C THR A 36 6.91 -1.66 -9.60
N GLN A 37 6.55 -1.09 -10.75
CA GLN A 37 6.44 -1.85 -12.00
C GLN A 37 7.79 -2.42 -12.44
N GLN A 38 8.90 -1.71 -12.19
CA GLN A 38 10.25 -2.20 -12.52
C GLN A 38 10.69 -3.40 -11.67
N LEU A 39 10.03 -3.67 -10.54
CA LEU A 39 10.29 -4.85 -9.71
C LEU A 39 9.59 -6.12 -10.23
N LEU A 40 8.62 -5.98 -11.13
CA LEU A 40 7.82 -7.08 -11.66
C LEU A 40 8.44 -7.65 -12.95
N ASP A 41 8.05 -8.88 -13.32
CA ASP A 41 8.46 -9.45 -14.62
C ASP A 41 7.91 -8.56 -15.75
N PRO A 42 8.76 -8.09 -16.68
CA PRO A 42 8.33 -7.22 -17.77
C PRO A 42 7.35 -7.89 -18.75
N ASN A 43 7.25 -9.23 -18.73
CA ASN A 43 6.31 -9.98 -19.57
C ASN A 43 4.94 -10.17 -18.92
N GLU A 44 4.78 -9.80 -17.64
CA GLU A 44 3.50 -9.85 -16.94
C GLU A 44 2.77 -8.52 -17.04
N PHE A 45 1.51 -8.55 -17.46
CA PHE A 45 0.65 -7.39 -17.38
C PHE A 45 0.12 -7.23 -15.95
N TYR A 46 0.53 -6.15 -15.28
CA TYR A 46 0.09 -5.82 -13.94
C TYR A 46 -0.55 -4.43 -13.90
N ASN A 47 -1.77 -4.35 -13.38
CA ASN A 47 -2.43 -3.06 -13.14
C ASN A 47 -2.52 -2.80 -11.62
N PRO A 48 -1.73 -1.87 -11.08
CA PRO A 48 -1.67 -1.60 -9.65
C PRO A 48 -3.01 -1.10 -9.07
N HIS A 49 -3.81 -0.38 -9.85
CA HIS A 49 -5.12 0.11 -9.42
C HIS A 49 -6.11 -1.03 -9.23
N ILE A 50 -6.18 -1.96 -10.21
CA ILE A 50 -7.04 -3.14 -10.11
C ILE A 50 -6.60 -4.02 -8.93
N ALA A 51 -5.30 -4.23 -8.78
CA ALA A 51 -4.75 -5.02 -7.69
C ALA A 51 -5.05 -4.40 -6.31
N TYR A 52 -4.92 -3.08 -6.18
CA TYR A 52 -5.21 -2.38 -4.93
C TYR A 52 -6.69 -2.48 -4.54
N GLU A 53 -7.62 -2.33 -5.49
CA GLU A 53 -9.06 -2.50 -5.20
C GLU A 53 -9.37 -3.91 -4.69
N VAL A 54 -8.78 -4.96 -5.29
CA VAL A 54 -8.94 -6.34 -4.80
C VAL A 54 -8.44 -6.49 -3.36
N VAL A 55 -7.30 -5.90 -3.02
CA VAL A 55 -6.74 -5.93 -1.66
C VAL A 55 -7.63 -5.14 -0.68
N LYS A 56 -8.11 -3.98 -1.11
CA LYS A 56 -8.99 -3.10 -0.33
C LYS A 56 -10.29 -3.81 0.04
N GLU A 57 -10.93 -4.45 -0.92
CA GLU A 57 -12.17 -5.20 -0.73
C GLU A 57 -11.97 -6.48 0.10
N LYS A 58 -10.93 -7.26 -0.20
CA LYS A 58 -10.77 -8.58 0.41
C LYS A 58 -10.18 -8.52 1.81
N LEU A 59 -9.34 -7.52 2.10
CA LEU A 59 -8.58 -7.43 3.34
C LEU A 59 -8.88 -6.13 4.12
N ILE A 60 -8.58 -4.96 3.54
CA ILE A 60 -8.54 -3.70 4.31
C ILE A 60 -9.93 -3.29 4.84
N ASN A 61 -10.99 -3.53 4.06
CA ASN A 61 -12.37 -3.22 4.48
C ASN A 61 -12.93 -4.17 5.56
N LYS A 62 -12.21 -5.25 5.88
CA LYS A 62 -12.64 -6.24 6.88
C LYS A 62 -11.87 -6.12 8.21
N ILE A 63 -10.95 -5.15 8.30
CA ILE A 63 -10.16 -4.81 9.49
C ILE A 63 -10.72 -3.54 10.09
#